data_AF-A0A7C5I941-F1
#
_entry.id   AF-A0A7C5I941-F1
#
_cell.length_a   1.000
_cell.length_b   1.000
_cell.length_c   1.000
_cell.angle_alpha   90.00
_cell.angle_beta   90.00
_cell.angle_gamma   90.00
#
_symmetry.space_group_name_H-M   'P 1'
#
loop_
_entity.id
_entity.type
_entity.pdbx_description
1 polymer ?
#
loop_
_entity_poly.entity_id
_entity_poly.type
_entity_poly.pdbx_seq_one_letter_code
_entity_poly.pdbx_strand_id
1 'polypeptide(L)'
;MKHPDEEILALYAAADLPLWRQWATGWHVRRCERCRAEVSEFRRTREGLADEAAGWMPAVDWERLAAEMQANIRVGLAAGQCIRGREPERRRWPLVRVAAVAVPLIVLTLAGFWLQLNRLRTGAPSWKQDVLLEATGGGIELRLGDRVLILQHPEAERVTYSGSAQGSLRAHWVDAETGQVTIQNVYAP
;
A
#
# COMPACT_ATOMS: atom_id res chain seq x y z
N MET A 1 12.39 28.07 -6.46
CA MET A 1 12.01 27.34 -7.70
C MET A 1 11.50 25.96 -7.28
N LYS A 2 10.51 25.41 -7.99
CA LYS A 2 10.02 24.06 -7.70
C LYS A 2 10.98 23.04 -8.32
N HIS A 3 11.46 22.09 -7.53
CA HIS A 3 12.31 20.99 -7.99
C HIS A 3 11.42 19.81 -8.42
N PRO A 4 11.84 19.02 -9.42
CA PRO A 4 11.22 17.72 -9.69
C PRO A 4 11.34 16.81 -8.47
N ASP A 5 10.35 15.93 -8.28
CA ASP A 5 10.41 14.92 -7.23
C ASP A 5 11.55 13.92 -7.49
N GLU A 6 12.05 13.30 -6.42
CA GLU A 6 13.16 12.35 -6.43
C GLU A 6 12.94 11.21 -7.44
N GLU A 7 11.73 10.64 -7.46
CA GLU A 7 11.33 9.59 -8.42
C GLU A 7 11.55 10.02 -9.88
N ILE A 8 11.24 11.28 -10.21
CA ILE A 8 11.44 11.80 -11.57
C ILE A 8 12.92 11.96 -11.88
N LEU A 9 13.74 12.35 -10.90
CA LEU A 9 15.18 12.47 -11.08
C LEU A 9 15.84 11.09 -11.25
N ALA A 10 15.39 10.08 -10.50
CA ALA A 10 15.83 8.69 -10.64
C ALA A 10 15.48 8.12 -12.02
N LEU A 11 14.22 8.26 -12.46
CA LEU A 11 13.78 7.83 -13.79
C LEU A 11 14.49 8.60 -14.91
N TYR A 12 14.76 9.89 -14.71
CA TYR A 12 15.56 10.69 -15.65
C TYR A 12 17.00 10.18 -15.77
N ALA A 13 17.62 9.79 -14.64
CA ALA A 13 18.96 9.21 -14.61
C ALA A 13 19.01 7.86 -15.37
N ALA A 14 17.93 7.08 -15.30
CA ALA A 14 17.73 5.82 -16.04
C ALA A 14 17.36 5.98 -17.52
N ALA A 15 16.93 7.17 -17.95
CA ALA A 15 16.30 7.41 -19.25
C ALA A 15 14.97 6.67 -19.45
N ASP A 16 14.27 6.36 -18.34
CA ASP A 16 12.99 5.64 -18.32
C ASP A 16 11.76 6.58 -18.29
N LEU A 17 11.98 7.90 -18.36
CA LEU A 17 10.87 8.83 -18.51
C LEU A 17 10.36 8.85 -19.96
N PRO A 18 9.06 9.14 -20.16
CA PRO A 18 8.54 9.52 -21.47
C PRO A 18 9.38 10.65 -22.08
N LEU A 19 9.65 10.58 -23.40
CA LEU A 19 10.57 11.48 -24.11
C LEU A 19 10.34 12.98 -23.82
N TRP A 20 9.09 13.40 -23.70
CA TRP A 20 8.72 14.78 -23.39
C TRP A 20 9.11 15.20 -21.95
N ARG A 21 8.94 14.30 -20.98
CA ARG A 21 9.40 14.52 -19.59
C ARG A 21 10.91 14.46 -19.51
N GLN A 22 11.55 13.55 -20.25
CA GLN A 22 13.01 13.48 -20.34
C GLN A 22 13.61 14.82 -20.79
N TRP A 23 13.01 15.46 -21.79
CA TRP A 23 13.41 16.80 -22.24
C TRP A 23 13.19 17.88 -21.18
N ALA A 24 11.99 17.97 -20.61
CA ALA A 24 11.65 18.99 -19.63
C ALA A 24 12.52 18.89 -18.36
N THR A 25 12.65 17.70 -17.79
CA THR A 25 13.52 17.43 -16.64
C THR A 25 14.98 17.70 -16.98
N GLY A 26 15.43 17.32 -18.18
CA GLY A 26 16.80 17.60 -18.62
C GLY A 26 17.13 19.09 -18.71
N TRP A 27 16.17 19.93 -19.11
CA TRP A 27 16.35 21.38 -19.09
C TRP A 27 16.52 21.93 -17.68
N HIS A 28 15.72 21.44 -16.71
CA HIS A 28 15.84 21.82 -15.31
C HIS A 28 17.17 21.39 -14.71
N VAL A 29 17.56 20.12 -14.89
CA VAL A 29 18.82 19.54 -14.38
C VAL A 29 20.05 20.28 -14.92
N ARG A 30 19.99 20.78 -16.17
CA ARG A 30 21.06 21.63 -16.72
C ARG A 30 21.23 22.95 -15.99
N ARG A 31 20.16 23.52 -15.43
CA ARG A 31 20.17 24.84 -14.77
C ARG A 31 20.22 24.78 -13.24
N CYS A 32 19.89 23.63 -12.64
CA CYS A 32 19.86 23.47 -11.18
C CYS A 32 20.99 22.56 -10.70
N GLU A 33 21.92 23.10 -9.91
CA GLU A 33 23.05 22.34 -9.36
C GLU A 33 22.60 21.21 -8.42
N ARG A 34 21.59 21.45 -7.57
CA ARG A 34 21.04 20.44 -6.67
C ARG A 34 20.54 19.21 -7.44
N CYS A 35 19.65 19.41 -8.41
CA CYS A 35 19.10 18.30 -9.20
C CYS A 35 20.17 17.65 -10.09
N ARG A 36 21.23 18.39 -10.47
CA ARG A 36 22.38 17.82 -11.19
C ARG A 36 23.20 16.90 -10.29
N ALA A 37 23.45 17.30 -9.05
CA ALA A 37 24.16 16.48 -8.07
C ALA A 37 23.38 15.18 -7.78
N GLU A 38 22.08 15.28 -7.56
CA GLU A 38 21.20 14.15 -7.27
C GLU A 38 21.14 13.14 -8.44
N VAL A 39 20.98 13.61 -9.68
CA VAL A 39 21.06 12.75 -10.88
C VAL A 39 22.44 12.11 -11.04
N SER A 40 23.52 12.82 -10.68
CA SER A 40 24.88 12.25 -10.74
C SER A 40 25.12 11.17 -9.69
N GLU A 41 24.45 11.26 -8.54
CA GLU A 41 24.48 10.23 -7.52
C GLU A 41 23.76 8.98 -7.98
N PHE A 42 22.54 9.11 -8.53
CA PHE A 42 21.81 7.98 -9.11
C PHE A 42 22.61 7.28 -10.22
N ARG A 43 23.28 8.04 -11.10
CA ARG A 43 24.14 7.45 -12.15
C ARG A 43 25.32 6.67 -11.58
N ARG A 44 26.01 7.23 -10.58
CA ARG A 44 27.14 6.56 -9.90
C ARG A 44 26.69 5.28 -9.19
N THR A 45 25.58 5.32 -8.47
CA THR A 45 25.02 4.13 -7.80
C THR A 45 24.69 3.04 -8.82
N ARG A 46 24.09 3.42 -9.96
CA ARG A 46 23.77 2.45 -11.02
C ARG A 46 25.01 1.85 -11.67
N GLU A 47 26.03 2.66 -11.94
CA GLU A 47 27.32 2.19 -12.46
C GLU A 47 27.98 1.22 -11.48
N GLY A 48 28.02 1.55 -10.17
CA GLY A 48 28.55 0.65 -9.14
C GLY A 48 27.79 -0.68 -9.05
N LEU A 49 26.46 -0.65 -9.12
CA LEU A 49 25.65 -1.88 -9.16
C LEU A 49 25.90 -2.71 -10.43
N ALA A 50 26.13 -2.07 -11.58
CA ALA A 50 26.44 -2.77 -12.81
C ALA A 50 27.81 -3.45 -12.74
N ASP A 51 28.81 -2.77 -12.16
CA ASP A 51 30.16 -3.31 -11.96
C ASP A 51 30.14 -4.50 -10.97
N GLU A 52 29.39 -4.40 -9.87
CA GLU A 52 29.20 -5.51 -8.92
C GLU A 52 28.47 -6.69 -9.57
N ALA A 53 27.40 -6.43 -10.31
CA ALA A 53 26.63 -7.45 -11.01
C ALA A 53 27.46 -8.20 -12.06
N ALA A 54 28.38 -7.50 -12.74
CA ALA A 54 29.29 -8.11 -13.71
C ALA A 54 30.23 -9.15 -13.08
N GLY A 55 30.51 -9.05 -11.78
CA GLY A 55 31.34 -10.01 -11.06
C GLY A 55 30.61 -11.27 -10.57
N TRP A 56 29.29 -11.20 -10.38
CA TRP A 56 28.51 -12.29 -9.77
C TRP A 56 27.73 -13.13 -10.76
N MET A 57 27.41 -12.57 -11.92
CA MET A 57 26.66 -13.29 -12.93
C MET A 57 27.62 -13.96 -13.92
N PRO A 58 27.47 -15.27 -14.21
CA PRO A 58 28.13 -15.86 -15.37
C PRO A 58 27.75 -15.04 -16.61
N ALA A 59 28.56 -15.12 -17.68
CA ALA A 59 28.29 -14.44 -18.95
C ALA A 59 26.99 -14.97 -19.59
N VAL A 60 25.85 -14.57 -19.03
CA VAL A 60 24.52 -14.81 -19.55
C VAL A 60 24.34 -13.78 -20.64
N ASP A 61 24.20 -14.28 -21.86
CA ASP A 61 23.83 -13.46 -23.00
C ASP A 61 22.37 -13.05 -22.82
N TRP A 62 22.16 -11.90 -22.19
CA TRP A 62 20.84 -11.34 -21.89
C TRP A 62 20.03 -11.06 -23.14
N GLU A 63 20.69 -10.68 -24.23
CA GLU A 63 20.04 -10.44 -25.52
C GLU A 63 19.51 -11.75 -26.08
N ARG A 64 20.32 -12.81 -26.02
CA ARG A 64 19.88 -14.15 -26.40
C ARG A 64 18.75 -14.65 -25.51
N LEU A 65 18.84 -14.51 -24.19
CA LEU A 65 17.78 -14.92 -23.26
C LEU A 65 16.47 -14.17 -23.52
N ALA A 66 16.55 -12.86 -23.75
CA ALA A 66 15.40 -12.04 -24.09
C ALA A 66 14.79 -12.46 -25.43
N ALA A 67 15.61 -12.75 -26.43
CA ALA A 67 15.16 -13.25 -27.74
C ALA A 67 14.48 -14.61 -27.62
N GLU A 68 15.05 -15.56 -26.88
CA GLU A 68 14.47 -16.88 -26.62
C GLU A 68 13.11 -16.73 -25.89
N MET A 69 13.02 -15.82 -24.92
CA MET A 69 11.78 -15.60 -24.19
C MET A 69 10.70 -14.93 -25.06
N GLN A 70 11.09 -13.97 -25.89
CA GLN A 70 10.18 -13.34 -26.85
C GLN A 70 9.67 -14.36 -27.88
N ALA A 71 10.54 -15.26 -28.34
CA ALA A 71 10.16 -16.35 -29.24
C ALA A 71 9.11 -17.26 -28.58
N ASN A 72 9.32 -17.67 -27.33
CA ASN A 72 8.35 -18.48 -26.58
C ASN A 72 6.99 -17.79 -26.47
N ILE A 73 6.95 -16.48 -26.18
CA ILE A 73 5.70 -15.71 -26.12
C ILE A 73 5.01 -15.69 -27.49
N ARG A 74 5.74 -15.43 -28.58
CA ARG A 74 5.19 -15.42 -29.95
C ARG A 74 4.62 -16.78 -30.34
N VAL A 75 5.31 -17.87 -30.01
CA VAL A 75 4.82 -19.24 -30.24
C VAL A 75 3.56 -19.50 -29.43
N GLY A 76 3.52 -19.12 -28.15
CA GLY A 76 2.31 -19.25 -27.32
C GLY A 76 1.12 -18.45 -27.87
N LEU A 77 1.36 -17.25 -28.38
CA LEU A 77 0.33 -16.43 -29.03
C LEU A 77 -0.16 -17.07 -30.34
N ALA A 78 0.74 -17.57 -31.18
CA ALA A 78 0.39 -18.25 -32.42
C ALA A 78 -0.40 -19.54 -32.16
N ALA A 79 0.05 -20.36 -31.19
CA ALA A 79 -0.68 -21.55 -30.75
C ALA A 79 -2.07 -21.20 -30.19
N GLY A 80 -2.17 -20.12 -29.41
CA GLY A 80 -3.44 -19.60 -28.92
C GLY A 80 -4.38 -19.13 -30.04
N GLN A 81 -3.85 -18.60 -31.14
CA GLN A 81 -4.63 -18.27 -32.34
C GLN A 81 -5.09 -19.52 -33.09
N CYS A 82 -4.25 -20.56 -33.19
CA CYS A 82 -4.64 -21.83 -33.83
C CYS A 82 -5.74 -22.58 -33.07
N ILE A 83 -5.79 -22.45 -31.74
CA ILE A 83 -6.79 -23.10 -30.88
C ILE A 83 -7.98 -22.17 -30.57
N ARG A 84 -8.00 -20.94 -31.11
CA ARG A 84 -9.21 -20.10 -31.09
C ARG A 84 -10.27 -20.74 -31.98
N GLY A 85 -10.99 -21.70 -31.40
CA GLY A 85 -12.28 -22.15 -31.89
C GLY A 85 -13.16 -20.91 -32.05
N ARG A 86 -13.81 -20.83 -33.21
CA ARG A 86 -14.86 -19.89 -33.62
C ARG A 86 -15.13 -18.82 -32.56
N GLU A 87 -14.71 -17.58 -32.82
CA GLU A 87 -15.05 -16.44 -31.95
C GLU A 87 -16.50 -16.60 -31.50
N PRO A 88 -16.79 -16.59 -30.18
CA PRO A 88 -18.16 -16.73 -29.72
C PRO A 88 -18.92 -15.61 -30.43
N GLU A 89 -19.76 -16.03 -31.37
CA GLU A 89 -20.63 -15.15 -32.15
C GLU A 89 -21.20 -14.17 -31.13
N ARG A 90 -20.92 -12.87 -31.29
CA ARG A 90 -21.23 -11.83 -30.29
C ARG A 90 -22.70 -11.98 -29.93
N ARG A 91 -22.99 -12.80 -28.92
CA ARG A 91 -24.33 -13.18 -28.55
C ARG A 91 -24.89 -11.88 -28.06
N ARG A 92 -25.82 -11.28 -28.81
CA ARG A 92 -26.49 -10.07 -28.35
C ARG A 92 -27.33 -10.53 -27.17
N TRP A 93 -26.83 -10.30 -25.96
CA TRP A 93 -27.58 -10.63 -24.76
C TRP A 93 -28.86 -9.80 -24.84
N PRO A 94 -30.06 -10.42 -24.78
CA PRO A 94 -31.29 -9.65 -24.79
C PRO A 94 -31.21 -8.65 -23.64
N LEU A 95 -31.68 -7.42 -23.87
CA LEU A 95 -31.58 -6.31 -22.90
C LEU A 95 -32.08 -6.69 -21.50
N VAL A 96 -33.04 -7.62 -21.43
CA VAL A 96 -33.56 -8.21 -20.19
C VAL A 96 -32.46 -8.88 -19.34
N ARG A 97 -31.53 -9.63 -19.95
CA ARG A 97 -30.43 -10.29 -19.22
C ARG A 97 -29.36 -9.29 -18.79
N VAL A 98 -29.11 -8.26 -19.60
CA VAL A 98 -28.19 -7.17 -19.23
C VAL A 98 -28.77 -6.39 -18.05
N ALA A 99 -30.06 -6.05 -18.09
CA ALA A 99 -30.76 -5.40 -16.99
C ALA A 99 -30.75 -6.25 -15.71
N ALA A 100 -31.00 -7.56 -15.82
CA ALA A 100 -31.00 -8.48 -14.68
C ALA A 100 -29.65 -8.50 -13.91
N VAL A 101 -28.53 -8.26 -14.59
CA VAL A 101 -27.19 -8.20 -13.96
C VAL A 101 -26.84 -6.77 -13.53
N ALA A 102 -27.16 -5.77 -14.37
CA ALA A 102 -26.78 -4.38 -14.10
C ALA A 102 -27.53 -3.77 -12.93
N VAL A 103 -28.84 -4.07 -12.78
CA VAL A 103 -29.68 -3.51 -11.70
C VAL A 103 -29.15 -3.86 -10.31
N PRO A 104 -28.90 -5.13 -9.93
CA PRO A 104 -28.39 -5.45 -8.60
C PRO A 104 -27.00 -4.86 -8.36
N LEU A 105 -26.13 -4.81 -9.39
CA LEU A 105 -24.83 -4.18 -9.27
C LEU A 105 -24.95 -2.68 -8.96
N ILE A 106 -25.81 -1.96 -9.69
CA ILE A 106 -26.08 -0.54 -9.45
C ILE A 106 -26.65 -0.32 -8.05
N VAL A 107 -27.61 -1.14 -7.62
CA VAL A 107 -28.20 -1.06 -6.27
C VAL A 107 -27.14 -1.27 -5.19
N LEU A 108 -26.28 -2.29 -5.30
CA LEU A 108 -25.20 -2.53 -4.34
C LEU A 108 -24.20 -1.38 -4.31
N THR A 109 -23.86 -0.82 -5.48
CA THR A 109 -22.91 0.30 -5.59
C THR A 109 -23.49 1.57 -4.94
N LEU A 110 -24.77 1.88 -5.22
CA LEU A 110 -25.47 3.02 -4.62
C LEU A 110 -25.67 2.86 -3.12
N ALA A 111 -26.01 1.64 -2.66
CA ALA A 111 -26.14 1.34 -1.23
C ALA A 111 -24.79 1.47 -0.51
N GLY A 112 -23.71 0.95 -1.09
CA GLY A 112 -22.35 1.11 -0.55
C GLY A 112 -21.91 2.57 -0.49
N PHE A 113 -22.16 3.33 -1.56
CA PHE A 113 -21.87 4.76 -1.61
C PHE A 113 -22.66 5.56 -0.56
N TRP A 114 -23.96 5.25 -0.38
CA TRP A 114 -24.80 5.88 0.63
C TRP A 114 -24.33 5.56 2.06
N LEU A 115 -23.96 4.30 2.32
CA LEU A 115 -23.38 3.90 3.60
C LEU A 115 -22.05 4.59 3.88
N GLN A 116 -21.21 4.78 2.86
CA GLN A 116 -19.93 5.46 2.99
C GLN A 116 -20.10 6.96 3.29
N LEU A 117 -21.03 7.63 2.62
CA LEU A 117 -21.41 9.02 2.91
C LEU A 117 -21.95 9.19 4.34
N ASN A 118 -22.73 8.23 4.83
CA ASN A 118 -23.28 8.29 6.19
C ASN A 118 -22.28 7.83 7.26
N ARG A 119 -21.25 7.05 6.92
CA ARG A 119 -20.11 6.77 7.82
C ARG A 119 -19.27 8.03 8.09
N LEU A 120 -19.24 9.00 7.17
CA LEU A 120 -18.67 10.32 7.45
C LEU A 120 -19.56 11.20 8.33
N ARG A 121 -20.82 10.78 8.60
CA ARG A 121 -21.80 11.45 9.44
C ARG A 121 -22.02 10.79 10.80
N THR A 122 -21.32 9.70 11.12
CA THR A 122 -21.15 9.33 12.53
C THR A 122 -20.31 10.43 13.15
N GLY A 123 -20.98 11.42 13.73
CA GLY A 123 -20.35 12.48 14.49
C GLY A 123 -19.39 11.87 15.50
N ALA A 124 -18.33 12.61 15.81
CA ALA A 124 -17.41 12.26 16.88
C ALA A 124 -18.22 11.76 18.09
N PRO A 125 -17.78 10.67 18.75
CA PRO A 125 -18.49 10.11 19.88
C PRO A 125 -18.82 11.23 20.88
N SER A 126 -20.11 11.37 21.18
CA SER A 126 -20.57 12.28 22.22
C SER A 126 -20.14 11.65 23.54
N TRP A 127 -19.04 12.15 24.10
CA TRP A 127 -18.52 11.80 25.42
C TRP A 127 -19.66 11.81 26.44
N LYS A 128 -20.22 10.63 26.75
CA LYS A 128 -21.04 10.48 27.94
C LYS A 128 -20.06 10.58 29.11
N GLN A 129 -20.34 11.46 30.06
CA GLN A 129 -19.51 11.74 31.24
C GLN A 129 -19.31 10.53 32.18
N ASP A 130 -19.74 9.33 31.77
CA ASP A 130 -19.83 8.11 32.57
C ASP A 130 -18.93 6.98 32.02
N VAL A 131 -17.98 7.34 31.14
CA VAL A 131 -16.96 6.44 30.60
C VAL A 131 -15.61 6.80 31.21
N LEU A 132 -15.08 5.92 32.06
CA LEU A 132 -13.77 6.08 32.69
C LEU A 132 -12.83 4.98 32.20
N LEU A 133 -11.68 5.37 31.65
CA LEU A 133 -10.55 4.47 31.42
C LEU A 133 -9.49 4.68 32.48
N GLU A 134 -9.09 3.61 33.14
CA GLU A 134 -8.08 3.61 34.19
C GLU A 134 -7.00 2.56 33.90
N ALA A 135 -5.74 2.95 34.10
CA ALA A 135 -4.61 2.01 34.07
C ALA A 135 -4.38 1.51 35.49
N THR A 136 -4.59 0.22 35.73
CA THR A 136 -4.33 -0.41 37.03
C THR A 136 -3.08 -1.29 36.94
N GLY A 137 -2.50 -1.64 38.10
CA GLY A 137 -1.26 -2.44 38.15
C GLY A 137 -1.36 -3.84 37.53
N GLY A 138 -2.57 -4.30 37.17
CA GLY A 138 -2.81 -5.58 36.50
C GLY A 138 -3.43 -5.48 35.11
N GLY A 139 -3.66 -4.28 34.56
CA GLY A 139 -4.31 -4.14 33.25
C GLY A 139 -4.93 -2.77 32.96
N ILE A 140 -5.78 -2.75 31.92
CA ILE A 140 -6.61 -1.59 31.56
C ILE A 140 -8.05 -1.87 31.96
N GLU A 141 -8.66 -0.94 32.69
CA GLU A 141 -10.07 -0.98 33.07
C GLU A 141 -10.88 0.04 32.28
N LEU A 142 -12.01 -0.40 31.75
CA LEU A 142 -13.04 0.44 31.15
C LEU A 142 -14.31 0.33 31.99
N ARG A 143 -14.73 1.45 32.58
CA ARG A 143 -15.99 1.57 33.32
C ARG A 143 -17.00 2.34 32.48
N LEU A 144 -18.18 1.77 32.29
CA LEU A 144 -19.29 2.35 31.52
C LEU A 144 -20.57 2.25 32.38
N GLY A 145 -20.83 3.28 33.18
CA GLY A 145 -21.83 3.22 34.27
C GLY A 145 -21.51 2.08 35.25
N ASP A 146 -22.47 1.17 35.47
CA ASP A 146 -22.31 0.01 36.38
C ASP A 146 -21.55 -1.19 35.76
N ARG A 147 -21.05 -1.06 34.52
CA ARG A 147 -20.34 -2.16 33.84
C ARG A 147 -18.84 -1.90 33.84
N VAL A 148 -18.07 -2.92 34.22
CA VAL A 148 -16.61 -2.89 34.20
C VAL A 148 -16.08 -3.97 33.27
N LEU A 149 -15.21 -3.58 32.35
CA LEU A 149 -14.41 -4.49 31.53
C LEU A 149 -12.94 -4.30 31.93
N ILE A 150 -12.29 -5.40 32.32
CA ILE A 150 -10.87 -5.40 32.70
C ILE A 150 -10.11 -6.23 31.66
N LEU A 151 -9.12 -5.62 31.05
CA LEU A 151 -8.20 -6.26 30.13
C LEU A 151 -6.86 -6.44 30.84
N GLN A 152 -6.61 -7.66 31.29
CA GLN A 152 -5.38 -8.02 32.00
C GLN A 152 -4.29 -8.38 30.99
N HIS A 153 -3.05 -8.12 31.38
CA HIS A 153 -1.87 -8.66 30.70
C HIS A 153 -1.24 -9.75 31.57
N PRO A 154 -0.60 -10.78 30.97
CA PRO A 154 0.17 -11.78 31.72
C PRO A 154 1.35 -11.11 32.46
N GLU A 155 2.00 -11.87 33.36
CA GLU A 155 3.17 -11.38 34.13
C GLU A 155 4.23 -10.81 33.18
N ALA A 156 4.34 -9.48 33.17
CA ALA A 156 5.16 -8.74 32.24
C ALA A 156 6.15 -7.89 33.03
N GLU A 157 7.43 -7.97 32.65
CA GLU A 157 8.53 -7.36 33.41
C GLU A 157 8.47 -5.82 33.38
N ARG A 158 7.99 -5.23 32.28
CA ARG A 158 7.79 -3.78 32.11
C ARG A 158 6.60 -3.49 31.19
N VAL A 159 5.54 -2.90 31.77
CA VAL A 159 4.36 -2.42 31.04
C VAL A 159 4.39 -0.90 31.02
N THR A 160 4.22 -0.31 29.84
CA THR A 160 4.11 1.14 29.70
C THR A 160 2.72 1.50 29.19
N TYR A 161 2.08 2.42 29.90
CA TYR A 161 0.75 2.93 29.56
C TYR A 161 0.86 4.28 28.88
N SER A 162 0.07 4.49 27.83
CA SER A 162 -0.04 5.79 27.15
C SER A 162 -1.51 6.11 26.90
N GLY A 163 -1.94 7.30 27.32
CA GLY A 163 -3.29 7.81 27.11
C GLY A 163 -3.31 8.88 26.03
N SER A 164 -4.37 8.91 25.22
CA SER A 164 -4.62 9.98 24.25
C SER A 164 -5.75 10.90 24.71
N ALA A 165 -5.68 12.19 24.36
CA ALA A 165 -6.77 13.14 24.60
C ALA A 165 -8.05 12.79 23.81
N GLN A 166 -7.94 11.84 22.87
CA GLN A 166 -9.02 11.24 22.10
C GLN A 166 -9.62 10.00 22.79
N GLY A 167 -9.33 9.77 24.09
CA GLY A 167 -9.95 8.73 24.92
C GLY A 167 -9.53 7.31 24.60
N SER A 168 -8.30 7.11 24.13
CA SER A 168 -7.71 5.78 24.05
C SER A 168 -6.66 5.57 25.15
N LEU A 169 -6.59 4.35 25.67
CA LEU A 169 -5.56 3.90 26.58
C LEU A 169 -4.85 2.71 25.95
N ARG A 170 -3.53 2.79 25.87
CA ARG A 170 -2.67 1.78 25.27
C ARG A 170 -1.70 1.24 26.30
N ALA A 171 -1.62 -0.08 26.42
CA ALA A 171 -0.59 -0.78 27.14
C ALA A 171 0.34 -1.47 26.14
N HIS A 172 1.65 -1.33 26.35
CA HIS A 172 2.66 -2.09 25.63
C HIS A 172 3.59 -2.77 26.62
N TRP A 173 3.84 -4.05 26.39
CA TRP A 173 4.78 -4.83 27.18
C TRP A 173 5.52 -5.84 26.31
N VAL A 174 6.65 -6.31 26.84
CA VAL A 174 7.40 -7.44 26.31
C VAL A 174 7.09 -8.63 27.19
N ASP A 175 6.63 -9.72 26.57
CA ASP A 175 6.35 -10.97 27.25
C ASP A 175 7.67 -11.59 27.75
N ALA A 176 7.73 -11.94 29.04
CA ALA A 176 8.95 -12.39 29.68
C ALA A 176 9.38 -13.81 29.24
N GLU A 177 8.45 -14.64 28.80
CA GLU A 177 8.72 -16.03 28.39
C GLU A 177 9.07 -16.10 26.89
N THR A 178 8.41 -15.30 26.06
CA THR A 178 8.48 -15.39 24.60
C THR A 178 9.26 -14.26 23.95
N GLY A 179 9.54 -13.17 24.67
CA GLY A 179 10.19 -11.97 24.13
C GLY A 179 9.32 -11.19 23.12
N GLN A 180 8.04 -11.55 22.97
CA GLN A 180 7.14 -10.91 22.02
C GLN A 180 6.64 -9.57 22.55
N VAL A 181 6.60 -8.57 21.66
CA VAL A 181 5.99 -7.27 21.97
C VAL A 181 4.48 -7.39 21.75
N THR A 182 3.71 -7.21 22.81
CA THR A 182 2.25 -7.15 22.71
C THR A 182 1.77 -5.73 22.95
N ILE A 183 0.88 -5.25 22.09
CA ILE A 183 0.27 -3.93 22.18
C ILE A 183 -1.24 -4.11 22.30
N GLN A 184 -1.80 -3.67 23.42
CA GLN A 184 -3.24 -3.59 23.62
C GLN A 184 -3.71 -2.15 23.48
N ASN A 185 -4.78 -1.96 22.71
CA ASN A 185 -5.44 -0.66 22.53
C ASN A 185 -6.88 -0.78 22.98
N VAL A 186 -7.26 0.03 23.97
CA VAL A 186 -8.65 0.17 24.40
C VAL A 186 -9.13 1.57 24.04
N TYR A 187 -10.30 1.63 23.39
CA TYR A 187 -10.92 2.88 22.96
C TYR A 187 -12.18 3.10 23.79
N ALA A 188 -12.33 4.29 24.38
CA ALA A 188 -13.64 4.74 24.84
C ALA A 188 -14.57 4.95 23.62
N PRO A 189 -15.84 4.52 23.71
CA PRO A 189 -16.85 4.79 22.70
C PRO A 189 -17.33 6.24 22.69
#